data_AF-A0A2P2CA46-F1
#
_entry.id   AF-A0A2P2CA46-F1
#
_cell.length_a   1.000
_cell.length_b   1.000
_cell.length_c   1.000
_cell.angle_alpha   90.00
_cell.angle_beta   90.00
_cell.angle_gamma   90.00
#
_symmetry.space_group_name_H-M   'P 1'
#
loop_
_entity.id
_entity.type
_entity.pdbx_description
1 polymer ?
#
loop_
_entity_poly.entity_id
_entity_poly.type
_entity_poly.pdbx_seq_one_letter_code
_entity_poly.pdbx_strand_id
1 'polypeptide(L)' 'MASGHGNTPAAWTAVAVAMLGFVVGSVALLQTPANMTLLWIGIIVAVVAFPLFLVLSRLGFDASDH' A
#
# COMPACT_ATOMS: atom_id res chain seq x y z
N MET A 1 -21.68 -5.01 -4.85
CA MET A 1 -20.20 -5.12 -4.87
C MET A 1 -19.73 -4.39 -6.11
N ALA A 2 -18.68 -3.58 -6.03
CA ALA A 2 -18.25 -2.77 -7.16
C ALA A 2 -17.74 -3.69 -8.29
N SER A 3 -18.53 -3.80 -9.37
CA SER A 3 -18.24 -4.63 -10.55
C SER A 3 -17.25 -3.96 -11.51
N GLY A 4 -16.20 -3.32 -11.00
CA GLY A 4 -15.26 -2.59 -11.85
C GLY A 4 -13.89 -2.43 -11.21
N HIS A 5 -12.86 -2.82 -11.98
CA HIS A 5 -11.43 -2.55 -11.78
C HIS A 5 -10.79 -3.30 -10.62
N GLY A 6 -9.83 -4.19 -10.95
CA GLY A 6 -8.81 -4.68 -10.02
C GLY A 6 -9.31 -5.10 -8.63
N ASN A 7 -10.55 -5.60 -8.51
CA ASN A 7 -11.17 -5.92 -7.22
C ASN A 7 -10.70 -7.30 -6.76
N THR A 8 -9.39 -7.45 -6.65
CA THR A 8 -8.67 -8.71 -6.42
C THR A 8 -7.98 -8.62 -5.07
N PRO A 9 -7.79 -9.75 -4.37
CA PRO A 9 -7.06 -9.74 -3.09
C PRO A 9 -5.66 -9.12 -3.19
N ALA A 10 -4.94 -9.36 -4.29
CA ALA A 10 -3.63 -8.76 -4.54
C ALA A 10 -3.69 -7.23 -4.61
N ALA A 11 -4.64 -6.68 -5.36
CA ALA A 11 -4.78 -5.24 -5.55
C ALA A 11 -5.20 -4.53 -4.25
N TRP A 12 -6.20 -5.04 -3.52
CA TRP A 12 -6.63 -4.43 -2.26
C TRP A 12 -5.59 -4.51 -1.17
N THR A 13 -4.82 -5.59 -1.14
CA THR A 13 -3.68 -5.71 -0.21
C THR A 13 -2.61 -4.66 -0.53
N ALA A 14 -2.25 -4.49 -1.79
CA ALA A 14 -1.29 -3.47 -2.21
C ALA A 14 -1.79 -2.05 -1.88
N VAL A 15 -3.07 -1.75 -2.14
CA VAL A 15 -3.68 -0.46 -1.81
C VAL A 15 -3.65 -0.22 -0.30
N ALA A 16 -4.03 -1.21 0.52
CA ALA A 16 -4.01 -1.07 1.98
C ALA A 16 -2.61 -0.77 2.52
N VAL A 17 -1.58 -1.47 1.99
CA VAL A 17 -0.18 -1.22 2.38
C VAL A 17 0.29 0.16 1.92
N ALA A 18 -0.05 0.58 0.70
CA ALA A 18 0.28 1.91 0.21
C ALA A 18 -0.37 3.02 1.06
N MET A 19 -1.65 2.85 1.41
CA MET A 19 -2.36 3.78 2.29
C MET A 19 -1.76 3.82 3.69
N LEU A 20 -1.32 2.69 4.24
CA LEU A 20 -0.63 2.65 5.53
C LEU A 20 0.67 3.47 5.49
N GLY A 21 1.48 3.29 4.45
CA GLY A 21 2.70 4.08 4.25
C GLY A 21 2.41 5.58 4.13
N PHE A 22 1.36 5.94 3.37
CA PHE A 22 0.90 7.32 3.24
C PHE A 22 0.46 7.93 4.58
N VAL A 23 -0.32 7.21 5.39
CA VAL A 23 -0.76 7.66 6.72
C VAL A 23 0.44 7.87 7.65
N VAL A 24 1.38 6.92 7.68
CA VAL A 24 2.60 7.04 8.49
C VAL A 24 3.43 8.26 8.09
N GLY A 25 3.65 8.46 6.78
CA GLY A 25 4.36 9.63 6.26
C GLY A 25 3.65 10.95 6.55
N SER A 26 2.32 10.97 6.47
CA SER A 26 1.51 12.15 6.80
C SER A 26 1.63 12.52 8.28
N VAL A 27 1.54 11.54 9.18
CA VAL A 27 1.73 11.75 10.63
C VAL A 27 3.13 12.29 10.93
N ALA A 28 4.16 11.83 10.23
CA ALA A 28 5.53 12.32 10.38
C ALA A 28 5.67 13.82 10.07
N LEU A 29 4.96 14.31 9.05
CA LEU A 29 4.97 15.71 8.62
C LEU A 29 4.12 16.62 9.53
N LEU A 30 3.19 16.08 10.32
CA LEU A 30 2.41 16.84 11.29
C LEU A 30 3.18 17.16 12.58
N GLN A 31 4.37 16.58 12.78
CA GLN A 31 5.21 16.83 13.96
C GLN A 31 6.02 18.12 13.80
N THR A 32 6.34 18.80 14.91
CA THR A 32 7.17 20.01 14.93
C THR A 32 8.36 19.82 15.89
N PRO A 33 9.59 19.67 15.38
CA PRO A 33 9.96 19.58 13.97
C PRO A 33 9.46 18.28 13.31
N ALA A 34 9.35 18.28 11.99
CA ALA A 34 8.91 17.12 11.24
C ALA A 34 9.90 15.95 11.42
N ASN A 35 9.37 14.75 11.58
CA ASN A 35 10.18 13.57 11.86
C ASN A 35 10.59 12.86 10.58
N MET A 36 11.77 13.19 10.09
CA MET A 36 12.28 12.67 8.82
C MET A 36 12.44 11.13 8.84
N THR A 37 12.81 10.54 9.98
CA THR A 37 12.92 9.08 10.11
C THR A 37 11.57 8.41 9.88
N LEU A 38 10.51 8.91 10.49
CA LEU A 38 9.16 8.35 10.33
C LEU A 38 8.62 8.57 8.91
N LEU A 39 8.95 9.71 8.28
CA LEU A 39 8.64 9.97 6.87
C LEU A 39 9.24 8.90 5.96
N TRP A 40 10.54 8.60 6.12
CA TRP A 40 11.21 7.58 5.32
C TRP A 40 10.64 6.18 5.54
N ILE A 41 10.23 5.85 6.77
CA ILE A 41 9.50 4.60 7.06
C ILE A 41 8.21 4.56 6.24
N GLY A 42 7.41 5.62 6.27
CA GLY A 42 6.18 5.71 5.48
C GLY A 42 6.41 5.55 3.97
N ILE A 43 7.46 6.19 3.43
CA ILE A 43 7.85 6.08 2.03
C ILE A 43 8.24 4.63 1.67
N ILE A 44 9.07 3.99 2.49
CA ILE A 44 9.49 2.59 2.25
C ILE A 44 8.28 1.67 2.23
N VAL A 45 7.36 1.80 3.19
CA VAL A 45 6.13 1.00 3.24
C VAL A 45 5.28 1.22 1.98
N ALA A 46 5.11 2.47 1.54
CA ALA A 46 4.35 2.78 0.33
C ALA A 46 5.01 2.19 -0.94
N VAL A 47 6.34 2.27 -1.05
CA VAL A 47 7.10 1.71 -2.18
C VAL A 47 7.02 0.17 -2.21
N VAL A 48 7.05 -0.48 -1.05
CA VAL A 48 6.96 -1.95 -0.92
C VAL A 48 5.59 -2.50 -1.38
N ALA A 49 4.54 -1.67 -1.43
CA ALA A 49 3.23 -2.08 -1.94
C ALA A 49 3.29 -2.62 -3.38
N PHE A 50 4.15 -2.07 -4.24
CA PHE A 50 4.29 -2.51 -5.63
C PHE A 50 4.91 -3.92 -5.77
N PRO A 51 6.10 -4.22 -5.20
CA PRO A 51 6.61 -5.58 -5.25
C PRO A 51 5.71 -6.58 -4.52
N LEU A 52 5.00 -6.16 -3.46
CA LEU A 52 4.01 -7.01 -2.80
C LEU A 52 2.87 -7.40 -3.76
N PHE A 53 2.33 -6.45 -4.53
CA PHE A 53 1.36 -6.75 -5.58
C PHE A 53 1.91 -7.78 -6.56
N LEU A 54 3.12 -7.56 -7.09
CA LEU A 54 3.74 -8.50 -8.04
C LEU A 54 3.87 -9.91 -7.47
N VAL A 55 4.29 -10.04 -6.20
CA VAL A 55 4.38 -11.35 -5.54
C VAL A 55 2.99 -12.00 -5.43
N LEU A 56 1.98 -11.27 -4.96
CA LEU A 56 0.63 -11.78 -4.80
C LEU A 56 0.00 -12.19 -6.14
N SER A 57 0.23 -11.43 -7.21
CA SER A 57 -0.18 -11.81 -8.56
C SER A 57 0.49 -13.11 -9.02
N ARG A 58 1.78 -13.31 -8.72
CA ARG A 58 2.47 -14.57 -9.05
C ARG A 58 1.99 -15.76 -8.24
N LEU A 59 1.37 -15.51 -7.09
CA LEU A 59 0.70 -16.52 -6.27
C LEU A 59 -0.76 -16.76 -6.70
N GLY A 60 -1.27 -16.06 -7.72
CA GLY A 60 -2.62 -16.22 -8.27
C GLY A 60 -3.70 -15.40 -7.57
N PHE A 61 -3.33 -14.43 -6.72
CA PHE A 61 -4.29 -13.57 -6.01
C PHE A 61 -4.75 -12.34 -6.82
N ASP A 62 -4.36 -12.24 -8.08
CA ASP A 62 -4.78 -11.19 -9.01
C ASP A 62 -6.04 -11.54 -9.81
N ALA A 63 -6.62 -12.72 -9.58
CA ALA A 63 -7.95 -13.05 -10.07
C ALA A 63 -9.04 -12.51 -9.13
N SER A 64 -10.09 -11.94 -9.70
CA SER A 64 -11.35 -11.70 -9.00
C SER A 64 -12.23 -12.91 -9.28
N ASP A 65 -12.51 -13.70 -8.25
CA ASP A 65 -13.21 -14.98 -8.35
C ASP A 65 -14.73 -14.75 -8.53
N HIS A 66 -15.12 -14.14 -9.66
CA HIS A 66 -16.50 -13.86 -10.05
C HIS A 66 -16.68 -13.97 -11.57
#